data_AF-A0A0E3UW09-F1
#
_entry.id   AF-A0A0E3UW09-F1
#
_cell.length_a   1.000
_cell.length_b   1.000
_cell.length_c   1.000
_cell.angle_alpha   90.00
_cell.angle_beta   90.00
_cell.angle_gamma   90.00
#
_symmetry.space_group_name_H-M   'P 1'
#
loop_
_entity.id
_entity.type
_entity.pdbx_description
1 polymer ?
#
loop_
_entity_poly.entity_id
_entity_poly.type
_entity_poly.pdbx_seq_one_letter_code
_entity_poly.pdbx_strand_id
1 'polypeptide(L)'
;METSQVNLLECLRQVPDFRRAQGRRYPLAETLCMVVMSIMSGYCAYREIGRFISHNQQELTACLGLGRKRLPSHVTIRQVLTHVDFQALAAAFRRWAAGQGRRVVSIDGKSLRSTVSEHANERQNLVVLVSAFCQQTGLIEEVGRFENARQSEIGSVRDLLDRMQQRGLLLTLDALHCQKKQPV
;
A
#
# COMPACT_ATOMS: atom_id res chain seq x y z
N MET A 1 14.09 23.85 -4.81
CA MET A 1 14.63 22.47 -4.71
C MET A 1 14.00 21.68 -5.84
N GLU A 2 14.79 21.37 -6.86
CA GLU A 2 14.34 20.58 -8.01
C GLU A 2 13.81 19.22 -7.52
N THR A 3 12.54 18.97 -7.79
CA THR A 3 11.93 17.67 -7.58
C THR A 3 12.55 16.74 -8.62
N SER A 4 13.56 15.96 -8.26
CA SER A 4 13.91 14.78 -9.06
C SER A 4 12.66 13.90 -9.09
N GLN A 5 11.91 13.97 -10.18
CA GLN A 5 10.66 13.24 -10.37
C GLN A 5 11.02 11.76 -10.45
N VAL A 6 10.82 11.05 -9.35
CA VAL A 6 11.16 9.63 -9.26
C VAL A 6 10.17 8.82 -10.10
N ASN A 7 10.65 7.86 -10.88
CA ASN A 7 9.80 7.00 -11.69
C ASN A 7 9.14 5.90 -10.83
N LEU A 8 7.82 5.70 -10.98
CA LEU A 8 7.07 4.66 -10.26
C LEU A 8 7.67 3.28 -10.45
N LEU A 9 8.03 2.92 -11.69
CA LEU A 9 8.57 1.60 -12.01
C LEU A 9 9.90 1.34 -11.31
N GLU A 10 10.76 2.37 -11.22
CA GLU A 10 12.04 2.27 -10.48
C GLU A 10 11.84 2.08 -8.98
N CYS A 11 10.85 2.76 -8.39
CA CYS A 11 10.46 2.52 -7.01
C CYS A 11 9.95 1.09 -6.81
N LEU A 12 9.07 0.61 -7.69
CA LEU A 12 8.50 -0.74 -7.61
C LEU A 12 9.52 -1.86 -7.79
N ARG A 13 10.65 -1.60 -8.47
CA ARG A 13 11.77 -2.55 -8.57
C ARG A 13 12.44 -2.84 -7.23
N GLN A 14 12.27 -1.98 -6.23
CA GLN A 14 12.79 -2.22 -4.87
C GLN A 14 11.94 -3.23 -4.09
N VAL A 15 10.76 -3.61 -4.58
CA VAL A 15 9.89 -4.60 -3.93
C VAL A 15 10.48 -6.01 -4.14
N PRO A 16 10.79 -6.76 -3.08
CA PRO A 16 11.36 -8.10 -3.20
C PRO A 16 10.44 -9.08 -3.95
N ASP A 17 10.99 -9.82 -4.92
CA ASP A 17 10.23 -10.86 -5.62
C ASP A 17 10.22 -12.17 -4.82
N PHE A 18 9.13 -12.37 -4.08
CA PHE A 18 8.86 -13.56 -3.26
C PHE A 18 8.71 -14.85 -4.09
N ARG A 19 8.53 -14.75 -5.41
CA ARG A 19 8.29 -15.92 -6.28
C ARG A 19 9.61 -16.64 -6.56
N ARG A 20 9.56 -17.97 -6.66
CA ARG A 20 10.68 -18.79 -7.16
C ARG A 20 10.93 -18.49 -8.64
N ALA A 21 12.16 -18.74 -9.13
CA ALA A 21 12.56 -18.42 -10.51
C ALA A 21 11.59 -18.98 -11.57
N GLN A 22 11.09 -20.21 -11.40
CA GLN A 22 10.13 -20.83 -12.32
C GLN A 22 8.77 -20.10 -12.37
N GLY A 23 8.40 -19.38 -11.30
CA GLY A 23 7.17 -18.59 -11.19
C GLY A 23 7.29 -17.15 -11.69
N ARG A 24 8.48 -16.71 -12.10
CA ARG A 24 8.75 -15.33 -12.55
C ARG A 24 8.49 -15.16 -14.05
N ARG A 25 7.31 -15.59 -14.51
CA ARG A 25 6.90 -15.40 -15.91
C ARG A 25 6.70 -13.93 -16.26
N TYR A 26 6.26 -13.11 -15.32
CA TYR A 26 6.06 -11.68 -15.51
C TYR A 26 6.90 -10.92 -14.48
N PRO A 27 7.71 -9.95 -14.91
CA PRO A 27 8.45 -9.08 -14.00
C PRO A 27 7.53 -8.48 -12.92
N LEU A 28 7.97 -8.50 -11.66
CA LEU A 28 7.11 -8.10 -10.54
C LEU A 28 6.77 -6.61 -10.58
N ALA A 29 7.77 -5.75 -10.81
CA ALA A 29 7.61 -4.30 -10.80
C ALA A 29 6.61 -3.84 -11.86
N GLU A 30 6.73 -4.36 -13.08
CA GLU A 30 5.82 -4.07 -14.20
C GLU A 30 4.42 -4.61 -13.92
N THR A 31 4.31 -5.78 -13.28
CA THR A 31 3.00 -6.33 -12.84
C THR A 31 2.33 -5.42 -11.81
N LEU A 32 3.08 -4.94 -10.81
CA LEU A 32 2.59 -4.00 -9.80
C LEU A 32 2.25 -2.64 -10.41
N CYS A 33 3.05 -2.17 -11.38
CA CYS A 33 2.78 -0.93 -12.11
C CYS A 33 1.45 -1.01 -12.86
N MET A 34 1.18 -2.12 -13.55
CA MET A 34 -0.13 -2.38 -14.17
C MET A 34 -1.28 -2.38 -13.17
N VAL A 35 -1.08 -2.92 -11.96
CA VAL A 35 -2.08 -2.86 -10.89
C VAL A 35 -2.36 -1.41 -10.49
N VAL A 36 -1.32 -0.60 -10.26
CA VAL A 36 -1.46 0.82 -9.89
C VAL A 36 -2.22 1.58 -10.97
N MET A 37 -1.81 1.45 -12.24
CA MET A 37 -2.50 2.09 -13.37
C MET A 37 -3.97 1.67 -13.48
N SER A 38 -4.28 0.39 -13.25
CA SER A 38 -5.66 -0.11 -13.23
C SER A 38 -6.49 0.56 -12.13
N ILE A 39 -5.95 0.62 -10.90
CA ILE A 39 -6.64 1.23 -9.75
C ILE A 39 -6.85 2.73 -9.97
N MET A 40 -5.85 3.44 -10.48
CA MET A 40 -5.97 4.87 -10.83
C MET A 40 -7.02 5.11 -11.93
N SER A 41 -7.26 4.11 -12.77
CA SER A 41 -8.31 4.13 -13.80
C SER A 41 -9.68 3.66 -13.29
N GLY A 42 -9.83 3.42 -11.98
CA GLY A 42 -11.09 3.01 -11.35
C GLY A 42 -11.35 1.49 -11.32
N TYR A 43 -10.38 0.66 -11.73
CA TYR A 43 -10.51 -0.81 -11.73
C TYR A 43 -9.85 -1.39 -10.47
N CYS A 44 -10.65 -1.63 -9.43
CA CYS A 44 -10.13 -1.95 -8.09
C CYS A 44 -10.20 -3.44 -7.73
N ALA A 45 -11.13 -4.21 -8.31
CA ALA A 45 -11.22 -5.65 -8.07
C ALA A 45 -10.23 -6.45 -8.93
N TYR A 46 -9.78 -7.62 -8.47
CA TYR A 46 -8.82 -8.46 -9.24
C TYR A 46 -9.27 -8.76 -10.68
N ARG A 47 -10.57 -9.04 -10.86
CA ARG A 47 -11.16 -9.29 -12.19
C ARG A 47 -11.25 -8.02 -13.03
N GLU A 48 -11.47 -6.86 -12.40
CA GLU A 48 -11.46 -5.55 -13.07
C GLU A 48 -10.06 -5.19 -13.54
N ILE A 49 -9.05 -5.35 -12.67
CA ILE A 49 -7.65 -5.16 -13.01
C ILE A 49 -7.26 -6.07 -14.19
N GLY A 50 -7.61 -7.35 -14.14
CA GLY A 50 -7.36 -8.27 -15.25
C GLY A 50 -8.03 -7.84 -16.57
N ARG A 51 -9.26 -7.31 -16.51
CA ARG A 51 -9.96 -6.76 -17.68
C ARG A 51 -9.26 -5.54 -18.23
N PHE A 52 -8.91 -4.58 -17.38
CA PHE A 52 -8.14 -3.39 -17.74
C PHE A 52 -6.84 -3.78 -18.48
N ILE A 53 -6.05 -4.69 -17.90
CA ILE A 53 -4.81 -5.17 -18.50
C ILE A 53 -5.04 -5.82 -19.87
N SER A 54 -6.10 -6.63 -20.01
CA SER A 54 -6.41 -7.28 -21.28
C SER A 54 -6.87 -6.30 -22.38
N HIS A 55 -7.68 -5.29 -22.03
CA HIS A 55 -8.17 -4.29 -22.98
C HIS A 55 -7.06 -3.33 -23.44
N ASN A 56 -6.08 -3.06 -22.57
CA ASN A 56 -5.00 -2.09 -22.83
C ASN A 56 -3.67 -2.79 -23.14
N GLN A 57 -3.72 -4.05 -23.58
CA GLN A 57 -2.54 -4.92 -23.67
C GLN A 57 -1.44 -4.33 -24.55
N GLN A 58 -1.80 -3.77 -25.70
CA GLN A 58 -0.85 -3.22 -26.66
C GLN A 58 -0.14 -1.99 -26.09
N GLU A 59 -0.89 -1.05 -25.53
CA GLU A 59 -0.38 0.18 -24.92
C GLU A 59 0.50 -0.12 -23.70
N LEU A 60 0.05 -1.01 -22.82
CA LEU A 60 0.81 -1.42 -21.63
C LEU A 60 2.13 -2.11 -22.02
N THR A 61 2.10 -2.94 -23.06
CA THR A 61 3.32 -3.61 -23.57
C THR A 61 4.32 -2.59 -24.10
N ALA A 62 3.85 -1.62 -24.87
CA ALA A 62 4.69 -0.56 -25.43
C ALA A 62 5.25 0.37 -24.33
N CYS A 63 4.39 0.88 -23.46
CA CYS A 63 4.75 1.84 -22.40
C CYS A 63 5.72 1.24 -21.38
N LEU A 64 5.55 -0.04 -21.03
CA LEU A 64 6.42 -0.73 -20.06
C LEU A 64 7.61 -1.47 -20.72
N GLY A 65 7.79 -1.38 -22.04
CA GLY A 65 8.89 -2.03 -22.76
C GLY A 65 8.90 -3.55 -22.63
N LEU A 66 7.72 -4.19 -22.58
CA LEU A 66 7.61 -5.62 -22.35
C LEU A 66 7.85 -6.41 -23.65
N GLY A 67 8.80 -7.35 -23.63
CA GLY A 67 9.06 -8.23 -24.79
C GLY A 67 7.99 -9.31 -25.04
N ARG A 68 6.92 -9.37 -24.22
CA ARG A 68 5.90 -10.42 -24.28
C ARG A 68 4.54 -9.83 -24.66
N LYS A 69 3.89 -10.46 -25.64
CA LYS A 69 2.52 -10.08 -26.04
C LYS A 69 1.48 -10.39 -24.96
N ARG A 70 1.60 -11.52 -24.26
CA ARG A 70 0.62 -11.92 -23.24
C ARG A 70 0.97 -11.30 -21.89
N LEU A 71 -0.01 -10.66 -21.26
CA LEU A 71 0.12 -10.04 -19.94
C LEU A 71 -0.48 -10.91 -18.81
N PRO A 72 -0.22 -10.59 -17.53
CA PRO A 72 -0.78 -11.29 -16.37
C PRO A 72 -2.31 -11.39 -16.40
N SER A 73 -2.84 -12.55 -16.03
CA SER A 73 -4.28 -12.70 -15.81
C SER A 73 -4.68 -12.23 -14.42
N HIS A 74 -5.98 -12.06 -14.17
CA HIS A 74 -6.50 -11.75 -12.83
C HIS A 74 -6.08 -12.77 -11.75
N VAL A 75 -5.84 -14.03 -12.14
CA VAL A 75 -5.34 -15.08 -11.22
C VAL A 75 -3.90 -14.78 -10.81
N THR A 76 -3.04 -14.41 -11.78
CA THR A 76 -1.67 -13.97 -11.50
C THR A 76 -1.66 -12.72 -10.63
N ILE A 77 -2.52 -11.73 -10.93
CA ILE A 77 -2.65 -10.51 -10.12
C ILE A 77 -3.03 -10.85 -8.68
N ARG A 78 -4.05 -11.70 -8.48
CA ARG A 78 -4.44 -12.15 -7.14
C ARG A 78 -3.27 -12.81 -6.40
N GLN A 79 -2.54 -13.71 -7.06
CA GLN A 79 -1.38 -14.37 -6.45
C GLN A 79 -0.31 -13.38 -6.02
N VAL A 80 0.01 -12.39 -6.87
CA VAL A 80 0.96 -11.32 -6.55
C VAL A 80 0.49 -10.52 -5.35
N LEU A 81 -0.73 -9.98 -5.37
CA LEU A 81 -1.23 -9.10 -4.31
C LEU A 81 -1.48 -9.82 -2.97
N THR A 82 -1.67 -11.13 -2.99
CA THR A 82 -1.86 -11.92 -1.75
C THR A 82 -0.55 -12.16 -0.99
N HIS A 83 0.59 -12.16 -1.68
CA HIS A 83 1.87 -12.59 -1.11
C HIS A 83 2.98 -11.52 -1.16
N VAL A 84 2.76 -10.43 -1.90
CA VAL A 84 3.71 -9.31 -1.92
C VAL A 84 3.90 -8.76 -0.51
N ASP A 85 5.14 -8.39 -0.19
CA ASP A 85 5.44 -7.70 1.05
C ASP A 85 4.74 -6.34 1.06
N PHE A 86 3.76 -6.21 1.96
CA PHE A 86 2.96 -5.00 2.11
C PHE A 86 3.81 -3.78 2.48
N GLN A 87 4.78 -3.94 3.38
CA GLN A 87 5.61 -2.83 3.85
C GLN A 87 6.55 -2.36 2.74
N ALA A 88 7.17 -3.30 2.02
CA ALA A 88 8.03 -2.97 0.90
C ALA A 88 7.26 -2.27 -0.24
N LEU A 89 6.06 -2.77 -0.59
CA LEU A 89 5.21 -2.16 -1.60
C LEU A 89 4.74 -0.76 -1.17
N ALA A 90 4.28 -0.61 0.08
CA ALA A 90 3.85 0.68 0.59
C ALA A 90 5.01 1.69 0.59
N ALA A 91 6.21 1.29 1.01
CA ALA A 91 7.38 2.17 1.00
C ALA A 91 7.77 2.59 -0.43
N ALA A 92 7.77 1.65 -1.37
CA ALA A 92 8.04 1.93 -2.78
C ALA A 92 7.02 2.94 -3.36
N PHE A 93 5.73 2.71 -3.12
CA PHE A 93 4.68 3.61 -3.59
C PHE A 93 4.80 5.01 -2.96
N ARG A 94 5.04 5.10 -1.65
CA ARG A 94 5.23 6.39 -0.96
C ARG A 94 6.44 7.15 -1.50
N ARG A 95 7.54 6.47 -1.79
CA ARG A 95 8.72 7.10 -2.39
C ARG A 95 8.41 7.72 -3.75
N TRP A 96 7.58 7.07 -4.56
CA TRP A 96 7.11 7.62 -5.83
C TRP A 96 6.12 8.78 -5.63
N ALA A 97 5.13 8.59 -4.77
CA ALA A 97 4.07 9.55 -4.54
C ALA A 97 4.51 10.75 -3.70
N ALA A 98 5.72 10.74 -3.13
CA ALA A 98 6.20 11.73 -2.18
C ALA A 98 6.00 13.17 -2.70
N GLY A 99 4.98 13.83 -2.16
CA GLY A 99 4.69 15.24 -2.43
C GLY A 99 5.50 16.17 -1.53
N GLN A 100 5.66 17.42 -1.95
CA GLN A 100 6.17 18.49 -1.08
C GLN A 100 5.00 19.27 -0.48
N GLY A 101 5.15 19.76 0.76
CA GLY A 101 4.15 20.63 1.39
C GLY A 101 4.25 20.70 2.91
N ARG A 102 3.63 21.73 3.51
CA ARG A 102 3.37 21.84 4.96
C ARG A 102 2.38 20.75 5.36
N ARG A 103 2.64 20.09 6.49
CA ARG A 103 2.17 18.73 6.74
C ARG A 103 1.18 18.71 7.91
N VAL A 104 -0.08 19.00 7.63
CA VAL A 104 -1.16 18.65 8.56
C VAL A 104 -1.55 17.22 8.23
N VAL A 105 -1.24 16.31 9.13
CA VAL A 105 -1.41 14.88 8.92
C VAL A 105 -2.42 14.34 9.93
N SER A 106 -3.49 13.76 9.40
CA SER A 106 -4.51 13.08 10.17
C SER A 106 -4.18 11.59 10.24
N ILE A 107 -4.15 11.03 11.45
CA ILE A 107 -3.92 9.60 11.67
C ILE A 107 -5.23 8.98 12.15
N ASP A 108 -5.66 7.93 11.45
CA ASP A 108 -6.93 7.24 11.71
C ASP A 108 -6.81 5.74 11.44
N GLY A 109 -7.47 4.93 12.27
CA GLY A 109 -7.58 3.49 12.13
C GLY A 109 -8.91 3.07 11.49
N LYS A 110 -8.85 2.29 10.42
CA LYS A 110 -10.04 1.70 9.77
C LYS A 110 -9.95 0.17 9.71
N SER A 111 -10.97 -0.47 10.24
CA SER A 111 -11.19 -1.91 10.15
C SER A 111 -11.61 -2.32 8.75
N LEU A 112 -10.91 -3.30 8.17
CA LEU A 112 -11.23 -3.83 6.84
C LEU A 112 -12.44 -4.77 6.91
N ARG A 113 -13.45 -4.50 6.07
CA ARG A 113 -14.63 -5.36 5.93
C ARG A 113 -14.22 -6.76 5.44
N SER A 114 -14.98 -7.78 5.84
CA SER A 114 -14.77 -9.18 5.45
C SER A 114 -13.42 -9.78 5.85
N THR A 115 -12.72 -9.19 6.83
CA THR A 115 -11.48 -9.75 7.41
C THR A 115 -11.70 -10.41 8.77
N VAL A 116 -12.94 -10.45 9.24
CA VAL A 116 -13.30 -11.04 10.53
C VAL A 116 -13.08 -12.54 10.51
N SER A 117 -12.29 -13.03 11.47
CA SER A 117 -12.17 -14.44 11.83
C SER A 117 -12.59 -14.64 13.30
N GLU A 118 -12.90 -15.89 13.67
CA GLU A 118 -13.34 -16.24 15.04
C GLU A 118 -14.61 -15.49 15.51
N HIS A 119 -15.49 -15.16 14.55
CA HIS A 119 -16.76 -14.41 14.71
C HIS A 119 -17.71 -14.86 15.83
N ALA A 120 -17.62 -16.10 16.30
CA ALA A 120 -18.54 -16.68 17.27
C ALA A 120 -18.18 -16.36 18.73
N ASN A 121 -16.97 -15.84 18.99
CA ASN A 121 -16.44 -15.65 20.34
C ASN A 121 -15.94 -14.22 20.54
N GLU A 122 -15.71 -13.83 21.79
CA GLU A 122 -15.10 -12.53 22.17
C GLU A 122 -13.68 -12.31 21.61
N ARG A 123 -13.10 -13.33 20.96
CA ARG A 123 -11.78 -13.32 20.29
C ARG A 123 -11.85 -12.86 18.83
N GLN A 124 -12.88 -12.12 18.46
CA GLN A 124 -13.06 -11.65 17.09
C GLN A 124 -11.79 -10.94 16.60
N ASN A 125 -11.16 -11.53 15.59
CA ASN A 125 -9.95 -10.98 14.99
C ASN A 125 -10.28 -10.34 13.65
N LEU A 126 -9.74 -9.16 13.36
CA LEU A 126 -9.92 -8.42 12.13
C LEU A 126 -8.67 -7.64 11.78
N VAL A 127 -8.52 -7.31 10.50
CA VAL A 127 -7.39 -6.51 10.02
C VAL A 127 -7.76 -5.03 10.11
N VAL A 128 -6.91 -4.25 10.78
CA VAL A 128 -7.00 -2.80 10.86
C VAL A 128 -5.88 -2.18 10.04
N LEU A 129 -6.21 -1.15 9.26
CA LEU A 129 -5.25 -0.26 8.62
C LEU A 129 -5.23 1.07 9.36
N VAL A 130 -4.04 1.54 9.73
CA VAL A 130 -3.83 2.87 10.30
C VAL A 130 -3.10 3.69 9.25
N SER A 131 -3.68 4.81 8.83
CA SER A 131 -3.10 5.66 7.79
C SER A 131 -2.80 7.05 8.32
N ALA A 132 -1.65 7.59 7.93
CA ALA A 132 -1.30 8.99 8.10
C ALA A 132 -1.60 9.74 6.80
N PHE A 133 -2.74 10.40 6.76
CA PHE A 133 -3.23 11.13 5.61
C PHE A 133 -2.83 12.61 5.67
N CYS A 134 -2.09 13.10 4.68
CA CYS A 134 -1.73 14.50 4.55
C CYS A 134 -2.88 15.28 3.89
N GLN A 135 -3.47 16.21 4.62
CA GLN A 135 -4.65 16.96 4.17
C GLN A 135 -4.37 17.84 2.95
N GLN A 136 -3.16 18.38 2.85
CA GLN A 136 -2.77 19.27 1.75
C GLN A 136 -2.55 18.52 0.44
N THR A 137 -1.87 17.36 0.49
CA THR A 137 -1.51 16.60 -0.71
C THR A 137 -2.57 15.57 -1.09
N GLY A 138 -3.45 15.20 -0.17
CA GLY A 138 -4.40 14.10 -0.36
C GLY A 138 -3.73 12.73 -0.38
N LEU A 139 -2.49 12.63 0.10
CA LEU A 139 -1.67 11.41 0.04
C LEU A 139 -1.47 10.78 1.41
N ILE A 140 -1.21 9.47 1.41
CA ILE A 140 -0.87 8.71 2.61
C ILE A 140 0.66 8.75 2.81
N GLU A 141 1.10 9.43 3.86
CA GLU A 141 2.51 9.64 4.22
C GLU A 141 3.13 8.44 4.93
N GLU A 142 2.31 7.67 5.65
CA GLU A 142 2.68 6.39 6.27
C GLU A 142 1.43 5.53 6.44
N VAL A 143 1.61 4.22 6.46
CA VAL A 143 0.52 3.26 6.71
C VAL A 143 1.03 2.10 7.56
N GLY A 144 0.20 1.65 8.49
CA GLY A 144 0.39 0.47 9.30
C GLY A 144 -0.75 -0.52 9.06
N ARG A 145 -0.46 -1.81 9.21
CA ARG A 145 -1.45 -2.88 9.20
C ARG A 145 -1.23 -3.74 10.43
N PHE A 146 -2.29 -4.07 11.14
CA PHE A 146 -2.24 -5.02 12.24
C PHE A 146 -3.51 -5.87 12.32
N GLU A 147 -3.43 -6.95 13.09
CA GLU A 147 -4.56 -7.78 13.50
C GLU A 147 -4.92 -7.39 14.95
N ASN A 148 -6.18 -7.04 15.21
CA ASN A 148 -6.60 -6.51 16.52
C ASN A 148 -6.42 -7.51 17.68
N ALA A 149 -6.38 -8.82 17.39
CA ALA A 149 -6.08 -9.83 18.40
C ALA A 149 -4.59 -9.83 18.84
N ARG A 150 -3.70 -9.21 18.06
CA ARG A 150 -2.24 -9.21 18.29
C ARG A 150 -1.70 -7.86 18.72
N GLN A 151 -2.30 -6.77 18.23
CA GLN A 151 -1.84 -5.42 18.49
C GLN A 151 -3.04 -4.50 18.67
N SER A 152 -2.86 -3.44 19.45
CA SER A 152 -3.85 -2.37 19.60
C SER A 152 -3.56 -1.23 18.63
N GLU A 153 -4.62 -0.50 18.27
CA GLU A 153 -4.50 0.70 17.44
C GLU A 153 -3.54 1.73 18.04
N ILE A 154 -3.58 1.92 19.36
CA ILE A 154 -2.65 2.81 20.09
C ILE A 154 -1.19 2.39 19.85
N GLY A 155 -0.90 1.09 19.90
CA GLY A 155 0.44 0.57 19.61
C GLY A 155 0.85 0.84 18.17
N SER A 156 -0.01 0.53 17.20
CA SER A 156 0.30 0.74 15.78
C SER A 156 0.43 2.21 15.40
N VAL A 157 -0.32 3.09 16.03
CA VAL A 157 -0.16 4.55 15.88
C VAL A 157 1.20 4.99 16.39
N ARG A 158 1.68 4.49 17.54
CA ARG A 158 3.02 4.79 18.04
C ARG A 158 4.12 4.36 17.08
N ASP A 159 4.06 3.12 16.59
CA ASP A 159 5.02 2.62 15.59
C ASP A 159 5.05 3.52 14.34
N LEU A 160 3.88 4.04 13.95
CA LEU A 160 3.73 4.93 12.80
C LEU A 160 4.30 6.32 13.08
N LEU A 161 4.07 6.86 14.29
CA LEU A 161 4.66 8.12 14.74
C LEU A 161 6.19 8.04 14.77
N ASP A 162 6.76 6.93 15.24
CA ASP A 162 8.21 6.70 15.28
C ASP A 162 8.84 6.77 13.89
N ARG A 163 8.19 6.20 12.87
CA ARG A 163 8.62 6.32 11.46
C ARG A 163 8.49 7.74 10.90
N MET A 164 7.67 8.59 11.51
CA MET A 164 7.39 9.96 11.09
C MET A 164 8.11 11.03 11.91
N GLN A 165 8.89 10.63 12.92
CA GLN A 165 9.64 11.55 13.76
C GLN A 165 10.53 12.48 12.93
N GLN A 166 10.79 13.68 13.47
CA GLN A 166 11.67 14.69 12.90
C GLN A 166 11.22 15.34 11.57
N ARG A 167 9.99 15.09 11.12
CA ARG A 167 9.45 15.67 9.87
C ARG A 167 8.75 17.04 10.04
N GLY A 168 8.69 17.60 11.26
CA GLY A 168 8.06 18.91 11.54
C GLY A 168 6.56 18.96 11.24
N LEU A 169 5.81 17.93 11.66
CA LEU A 169 4.40 17.71 11.30
C LEU A 169 3.44 18.33 12.31
N LEU A 170 2.31 18.86 11.84
CA LEU A 170 1.13 19.04 12.68
C LEU A 170 0.28 17.77 12.58
N LEU A 171 0.12 17.07 13.70
CA LEU A 171 -0.61 15.81 13.75
C LEU A 171 -2.00 16.02 14.36
N THR A 172 -3.01 15.43 13.74
CA THR A 172 -4.36 15.35 14.30
C THR A 172 -4.72 13.89 14.49
N LEU A 173 -5.10 13.51 15.70
CA LEU A 173 -5.55 12.16 16.04
C LEU A 173 -6.75 12.26 16.99
N ASP A 174 -7.51 11.16 17.10
CA ASP A 174 -8.60 11.07 18.06
C ASP A 174 -8.12 11.15 19.52
N ALA A 175 -9.01 11.59 20.39
CA ALA A 175 -8.74 11.73 21.83
C ALA A 175 -8.32 10.41 22.50
N LEU A 176 -8.66 9.26 21.90
CA LEU A 176 -8.21 7.93 22.32
C LEU A 176 -6.68 7.84 22.44
N HIS A 177 -5.91 8.63 21.68
CA HIS A 177 -4.46 8.60 21.69
C HIS A 177 -3.80 9.46 22.78
N CYS A 178 -4.59 10.23 23.54
CA CYS A 178 -4.12 11.03 24.68
C CYS A 178 -3.84 10.16 25.92
N GLN A 179 -2.85 9.28 25.83
CA GLN A 179 -2.51 8.29 26.86
C GLN A 179 -1.58 8.86 27.92
N LYS A 180 -1.98 8.79 29.20
CA LYS A 180 -1.17 9.28 30.33
C LYS A 180 0.09 8.46 30.60
N LYS A 181 0.03 7.14 30.39
CA LYS A 181 1.17 6.25 30.56
C LYS A 181 1.85 6.05 29.22
N GLN A 182 3.09 6.51 29.13
CA GLN A 182 4.00 6.12 28.06
C GLN A 182 4.49 4.69 28.38
N PRO A 183 4.37 3.73 27.46
CA PRO A 183 5.06 2.45 27.62
C PRO A 183 6.55 2.74 27.65
N VAL A 184 7.22 2.10 28.60
CA VAL A 184 8.69 2.05 28.64
C VAL A 184 9.19 1.21 27.47
#